data_AF-A0A543AZH9-F1
#
_entry.id   AF-A0A543AZH9-F1
#
_cell.length_a   1.000
_cell.length_b   1.000
_cell.length_c   1.000
_cell.angle_alpha   90.00
_cell.angle_beta   90.00
_cell.angle_gamma   90.00
#
_symmetry.space_group_name_H-M   'P 1'
#
loop_
_entity.id
_entity.type
_entity.pdbx_description
1 polymer ?
#
loop_
_entity_poly.entity_id
_entity_poly.type
_entity_poly.pdbx_seq_one_letter_code
_entity_poly.pdbx_strand_id
1 'polypeptide(L)'
;MTNELQRAIEASLADGHRLSGEDGIGRVEDPVWLGRLAHRARVAASGEKVTFHLGEDSSPQTCATVAYDGDTESLLGRLLQLRDRQDEGAGLLVVAPVPQGPVVAVDALRAFALCRLILDNVEHVRCRWDDHGLDVAQLSLNFGADDLSGGVTGYRSTHDASGRSTKPLEPEELAELIQDAGFTPIQRDADGGVVREFEPPLPAAIRRAEPQKVWA
;
A
#
# COMPACT_ATOMS: atom_id res chain seq x y z
N MET A 1 22.24 -12.90 -13.14
CA MET A 1 22.42 -12.07 -11.92
C MET A 1 21.08 -11.76 -11.25
N THR A 2 20.09 -11.18 -11.92
CA THR A 2 18.79 -10.82 -11.30
C THR A 2 18.08 -12.00 -10.62
N ASN A 3 18.08 -13.19 -11.23
CA ASN A 3 17.44 -14.39 -10.66
C ASN A 3 18.16 -14.97 -9.42
N GLU A 4 19.47 -14.77 -9.26
CA GLU A 4 20.20 -15.29 -8.09
C GLU A 4 19.96 -14.39 -6.87
N LEU A 5 20.00 -13.06 -7.08
CA LEU A 5 19.67 -12.08 -6.05
C LEU A 5 18.23 -12.26 -5.55
N GLN A 6 17.26 -12.36 -6.46
CA GLN A 6 15.86 -12.59 -6.10
C GLN A 6 15.67 -13.86 -5.27
N ARG A 7 16.33 -14.96 -5.65
CA ARG A 7 16.28 -16.22 -4.88
C ARG A 7 16.92 -16.07 -3.49
N ALA A 8 18.02 -15.35 -3.37
CA ALA A 8 18.67 -15.10 -2.09
C ALA A 8 17.76 -14.29 -1.15
N ILE A 9 17.08 -13.27 -1.66
CA ILE A 9 16.11 -12.47 -0.91
C ILE A 9 14.92 -13.34 -0.47
N GLU A 10 14.36 -14.16 -1.37
CA GLU A 10 13.27 -15.07 -1.04
C GLU A 10 13.66 -16.07 0.03
N ALA A 11 14.86 -16.65 -0.05
CA ALA A 11 15.37 -17.57 0.95
C ALA A 11 15.56 -16.88 2.31
N SER A 12 16.15 -15.69 2.32
CA SER A 12 16.34 -14.88 3.53
C SER A 12 15.00 -14.63 4.26
N LEU A 13 13.98 -14.21 3.53
CA LEU A 13 12.63 -14.01 4.07
C LEU A 13 11.96 -15.31 4.51
N ALA A 14 12.15 -16.40 3.78
CA ALA A 14 11.59 -17.72 4.15
C ALA A 14 12.20 -18.26 5.46
N ASP A 15 13.47 -17.92 5.73
CA ASP A 15 14.16 -18.24 6.97
C ASP A 15 13.79 -17.29 8.14
N GLY A 16 12.94 -16.29 7.87
CA GLY A 16 12.50 -15.30 8.86
C GLY A 16 13.52 -14.19 9.13
N HIS A 17 14.53 -14.03 8.27
CA HIS A 17 15.46 -12.92 8.39
C HIS A 17 14.81 -11.62 7.94
N ARG A 18 15.15 -10.53 8.65
CA ARG A 18 14.75 -9.17 8.30
C ARG A 18 15.67 -8.65 7.21
N LEU A 19 15.12 -8.07 6.14
CA LEU A 19 15.93 -7.50 5.08
C LEU A 19 16.69 -6.26 5.55
N SER A 20 17.90 -6.09 5.04
CA SER A 20 18.81 -4.98 5.26
C SER A 20 19.12 -4.30 3.92
N GLY A 21 19.86 -3.18 3.97
CA GLY A 21 20.38 -2.54 2.77
C GLY A 21 21.34 -3.43 1.97
N GLU A 22 22.02 -4.37 2.64
CA GLU A 22 23.05 -5.22 2.03
C GLU A 22 22.46 -6.39 1.24
N ASP A 23 21.22 -6.79 1.53
CA ASP A 23 20.51 -7.86 0.82
C ASP A 23 20.18 -7.51 -0.64
N GLY A 24 20.40 -6.25 -1.04
CA GLY A 24 20.32 -5.82 -2.44
C GLY A 24 18.89 -5.66 -2.97
N ILE A 25 17.88 -5.67 -2.11
CA ILE A 25 16.47 -5.45 -2.48
C ILE A 25 16.28 -4.12 -3.24
N GLY A 26 17.04 -3.07 -2.91
CA GLY A 26 17.01 -1.79 -3.61
C GLY A 26 17.50 -1.85 -5.07
N ARG A 27 18.23 -2.90 -5.45
CA ARG A 27 18.75 -3.11 -6.81
C ARG A 27 17.82 -3.95 -7.68
N VAL A 28 16.67 -4.39 -7.15
CA VAL A 28 15.72 -5.19 -7.91
C VAL A 28 14.85 -4.30 -8.77
N GLU A 29 15.05 -4.38 -10.09
CA GLU A 29 14.29 -3.57 -11.04
C GLU A 29 12.92 -4.16 -11.39
N ASP A 30 12.73 -5.48 -11.25
CA ASP A 30 11.51 -6.20 -11.63
C ASP A 30 10.34 -5.85 -10.69
N PRO A 31 9.37 -5.02 -11.12
CA PRO A 31 8.28 -4.59 -10.28
C PRO A 31 7.26 -5.71 -10.05
N VAL A 32 7.12 -6.65 -10.98
CA VAL A 32 6.16 -7.76 -10.87
C VAL A 32 6.63 -8.74 -9.80
N TRP A 33 7.91 -9.07 -9.80
CA TRP A 33 8.49 -9.90 -8.75
C TRP A 33 8.39 -9.23 -7.38
N LEU A 34 8.73 -7.94 -7.30
CA LEU A 34 8.67 -7.18 -6.06
C LEU A 34 7.24 -7.11 -5.51
N GLY A 35 6.25 -6.85 -6.38
CA GLY A 35 4.84 -6.87 -6.04
C GLY A 35 4.37 -8.22 -5.53
N ARG A 36 4.76 -9.33 -6.18
CA ARG A 36 4.43 -10.70 -5.69
C ARG A 36 5.00 -10.97 -4.30
N LEU A 37 6.23 -10.54 -4.05
CA LEU A 37 6.86 -10.74 -2.74
C LEU A 37 6.16 -9.92 -1.65
N ALA A 38 5.89 -8.64 -1.91
CA ALA A 38 5.17 -7.77 -0.99
C ALA A 38 3.71 -8.21 -0.77
N HIS A 39 3.03 -8.69 -1.81
CA HIS A 39 1.68 -9.26 -1.70
C HIS A 39 1.67 -10.46 -0.75
N ARG A 40 2.64 -11.39 -0.85
CA ARG A 40 2.75 -12.52 0.09
C ARG A 40 2.91 -12.03 1.53
N ALA A 41 3.82 -11.07 1.77
CA ALA A 41 4.03 -10.50 3.09
C ALA A 41 2.76 -9.81 3.63
N ARG A 42 2.04 -9.08 2.78
CA ARG A 42 0.78 -8.43 3.14
C ARG A 42 -0.36 -9.42 3.43
N VAL A 43 -0.47 -10.50 2.67
CA VAL A 43 -1.46 -11.57 2.95
C VAL A 43 -1.11 -12.28 4.25
N ALA A 44 0.18 -12.49 4.55
CA ALA A 44 0.60 -13.04 5.84
C ALA A 44 0.25 -12.11 7.02
N ALA A 45 0.37 -10.78 6.84
CA ALA A 45 0.05 -9.81 7.88
C ALA A 45 -1.47 -9.61 8.09
N SER A 46 -2.23 -9.45 7.00
CA SER A 46 -3.60 -8.92 7.04
C SER A 46 -4.65 -9.85 6.41
N GLY A 47 -4.27 -11.05 5.98
CA GLY A 47 -5.16 -12.05 5.41
C GLY A 47 -5.84 -11.55 4.14
N GLU A 48 -7.16 -11.69 4.04
CA GLU A 48 -7.95 -11.20 2.91
C GLU A 48 -8.56 -9.81 3.14
N LYS A 49 -8.34 -9.21 4.31
CA LYS A 49 -9.00 -7.95 4.72
C LYS A 49 -8.18 -6.74 4.32
N VAL A 50 -8.85 -5.71 3.79
CA VAL A 50 -8.29 -4.37 3.59
C VAL A 50 -9.12 -3.40 4.40
N THR A 51 -8.47 -2.52 5.14
CA THR A 51 -9.16 -1.47 5.88
C THR A 51 -9.22 -0.19 5.07
N PHE A 52 -10.26 0.60 5.28
CA PHE A 52 -10.30 1.96 4.75
C PHE A 52 -11.03 2.89 5.71
N HIS A 53 -10.68 4.17 5.70
CA HIS A 53 -11.43 5.20 6.40
C HIS A 53 -11.44 6.49 5.59
N LEU A 54 -12.44 7.32 5.85
CA LEU A 54 -12.67 8.59 5.20
C LEU A 54 -12.29 9.71 6.17
N GLY A 55 -11.48 10.67 5.71
CA GLY A 55 -10.98 11.77 6.53
C GLY A 55 -9.59 11.51 7.11
N GLU A 56 -9.18 12.36 8.05
CA GLU A 56 -7.88 12.26 8.72
C GLU A 56 -7.97 11.40 9.98
N ASP A 57 -6.85 10.76 10.36
CA ASP A 57 -6.76 10.03 11.62
C ASP A 57 -6.96 10.97 12.83
N SER A 58 -7.66 10.49 13.85
CA SER A 58 -7.72 11.15 15.15
C SER A 58 -6.40 11.02 15.94
N SER A 59 -5.59 10.01 15.61
CA SER A 59 -4.32 9.68 16.27
C SER A 59 -3.13 9.71 15.31
N PRO A 60 -2.77 10.88 14.74
CA PRO A 60 -1.70 10.98 13.74
C PRO A 60 -0.34 10.53 14.28
N GLN A 61 -0.12 10.54 15.60
CA GLN A 61 1.13 10.09 16.22
C GLN A 61 1.45 8.60 16.01
N THR A 62 0.46 7.75 15.73
CA THR A 62 0.67 6.32 15.45
C THR A 62 0.91 6.05 13.95
N CYS A 63 0.90 7.09 13.12
CA CYS A 63 1.13 7.02 11.69
C CYS A 63 2.42 7.75 11.32
N ALA A 64 3.36 7.06 10.69
CA ALA A 64 4.56 7.68 10.14
C ALA A 64 4.40 7.89 8.63
N THR A 65 4.77 9.08 8.14
CA THR A 65 4.90 9.33 6.71
C THR A 65 6.35 9.15 6.26
N VAL A 66 6.55 8.50 5.10
CA VAL A 66 7.88 8.35 4.50
C VAL A 66 7.90 8.95 3.10
N ALA A 67 8.70 10.00 2.95
CA ALA A 67 8.87 10.67 1.67
C ALA A 67 9.63 9.79 0.67
N TYR A 68 9.19 9.76 -0.60
CA TYR A 68 9.91 9.11 -1.70
C TYR A 68 9.81 9.94 -2.99
N ASP A 69 10.82 9.84 -3.86
CA ASP A 69 10.95 10.61 -5.10
C ASP A 69 11.39 9.74 -6.30
N GLY A 70 11.38 8.42 -6.14
CA GLY A 70 11.88 7.44 -7.11
C GLY A 70 13.31 6.97 -6.81
N ASP A 71 14.07 7.68 -5.96
CA ASP A 71 15.36 7.18 -5.48
C ASP A 71 15.16 6.07 -4.44
N THR A 72 15.42 4.84 -4.87
CA THR A 72 15.21 3.63 -4.08
C THR A 72 16.17 3.54 -2.90
N GLU A 73 17.42 3.97 -3.04
CA GLU A 73 18.41 3.89 -1.96
C GLU A 73 18.10 4.90 -0.85
N SER A 74 17.71 6.12 -1.23
CA SER A 74 17.25 7.13 -0.28
C SER A 74 16.00 6.69 0.49
N LEU A 75 15.03 6.09 -0.20
CA LEU A 75 13.85 5.53 0.46
C LEU A 75 14.24 4.40 1.43
N LEU A 76 15.09 3.46 1.01
CA LEU A 76 15.52 2.33 1.83
C LEU A 76 16.21 2.80 3.11
N GLY A 77 17.08 3.80 3.03
CA GLY A 77 17.73 4.40 4.20
C GLY A 77 16.72 4.98 5.21
N ARG A 78 15.66 5.65 4.73
CA ARG A 78 14.59 6.18 5.59
C ARG A 78 13.77 5.05 6.24
N LEU A 79 13.45 4.00 5.49
CA LEU A 79 12.70 2.85 6.01
C LEU A 79 13.48 2.11 7.09
N LEU A 80 14.78 1.90 6.91
CA LEU A 80 15.63 1.26 7.92
C LEU A 80 15.70 2.10 9.20
N GLN A 81 15.90 3.42 9.10
CA GLN A 81 15.85 4.30 10.27
C GLN A 81 14.49 4.28 10.98
N LEU A 82 13.40 4.20 10.22
CA LEU A 82 12.06 4.12 10.79
C LEU A 82 11.84 2.78 11.52
N ARG A 83 12.36 1.69 10.95
CA ARG A 83 12.33 0.36 11.56
C ARG A 83 13.06 0.34 12.90
N ASP A 84 14.26 0.92 12.95
CA ASP A 84 15.06 0.97 14.17
C ASP A 84 14.34 1.78 15.26
N ARG A 85 13.77 2.94 14.90
CA ARG A 85 12.94 3.73 15.83
C ARG A 85 11.72 2.96 16.35
N GLN A 86 11.10 2.14 15.49
CA GLN A 86 9.98 1.30 15.90
C GLN A 86 10.43 0.18 16.84
N ASP A 87 11.59 -0.43 16.61
CA ASP A 87 12.20 -1.40 17.55
C ASP A 87 12.51 -0.74 18.91
N GLU A 88 12.84 0.55 18.93
CA GLU A 88 13.03 1.36 20.14
C GLU A 88 11.73 1.80 20.83
N GLY A 89 10.56 1.46 20.26
CA GLY A 89 9.25 1.74 20.86
C GLY A 89 8.57 3.02 20.36
N ALA A 90 8.77 3.41 19.09
CA ALA A 90 8.07 4.56 18.51
C ALA A 90 6.53 4.46 18.53
N GLY A 91 5.95 3.26 18.70
CA GLY A 91 4.52 3.07 18.84
C GLY A 91 3.74 3.28 17.53
N LEU A 92 4.41 3.07 16.39
CA LEU A 92 3.80 3.18 15.07
C LEU A 92 2.90 1.96 14.82
N LEU A 93 1.71 2.23 14.29
CA LEU A 93 0.79 1.21 13.77
C LEU A 93 0.78 1.25 12.24
N VAL A 94 0.97 2.43 11.67
CA VAL A 94 0.81 2.66 10.23
C VAL A 94 2.03 3.38 9.67
N VAL A 95 2.44 2.97 8.47
CA VAL A 95 3.34 3.75 7.61
C VAL A 95 2.63 4.14 6.32
N ALA A 96 2.78 5.39 5.89
CA ALA A 96 2.24 5.90 4.63
C ALA A 96 3.37 6.49 3.78
N PRO A 97 3.76 5.89 2.64
CA PRO A 97 4.67 6.54 1.71
C PRO A 97 3.96 7.74 1.06
N VAL A 98 4.69 8.85 0.88
CA VAL A 98 4.18 10.10 0.29
C VAL A 98 5.13 10.58 -0.81
N PRO A 99 4.65 10.83 -2.03
CA PRO A 99 5.49 11.27 -3.14
C PRO A 99 6.02 12.70 -2.93
N GLN A 100 7.28 12.93 -3.29
CA GLN A 100 7.93 14.24 -3.33
C GLN A 100 8.10 14.66 -4.79
N GLY A 101 7.11 15.42 -5.28
CA GLY A 101 7.08 15.85 -6.67
C GLY A 101 6.47 14.81 -7.62
N PRO A 102 6.62 15.00 -8.94
CA PRO A 102 6.03 14.10 -9.92
C PRO A 102 6.74 12.75 -9.92
N VAL A 103 6.05 11.70 -9.49
CA VAL A 103 6.51 10.30 -9.55
C VAL A 103 5.66 9.50 -10.53
N VAL A 104 6.25 8.49 -11.16
CA VAL A 104 5.49 7.55 -11.99
C VAL A 104 4.87 6.44 -11.13
N ALA A 105 3.77 5.85 -11.60
CA ALA A 105 3.03 4.82 -10.85
C ALA A 105 3.90 3.64 -10.40
N VAL A 106 4.88 3.22 -11.23
CA VAL A 106 5.77 2.11 -10.87
C VAL A 106 6.66 2.42 -9.65
N ASP A 107 7.06 3.68 -9.46
CA ASP A 107 7.87 4.08 -8.31
C ASP A 107 7.02 4.14 -7.04
N ALA A 108 5.76 4.56 -7.16
CA ALA A 108 4.80 4.46 -6.06
C ALA A 108 4.59 3.01 -5.62
N LEU A 109 4.34 2.10 -6.56
CA LEU A 109 4.17 0.68 -6.29
C LEU A 109 5.43 0.04 -5.67
N ARG A 110 6.62 0.44 -6.14
CA ARG A 110 7.89 0.06 -5.51
C ARG A 110 7.97 0.56 -4.07
N ALA A 111 7.57 1.80 -3.80
CA ALA A 111 7.59 2.36 -2.45
C ALA A 111 6.69 1.58 -1.48
N PHE A 112 5.46 1.22 -1.88
CA PHE A 112 4.58 0.36 -1.08
C PHE A 112 5.20 -1.01 -0.79
N ALA A 113 5.82 -1.62 -1.80
CA ALA A 113 6.43 -2.93 -1.65
C ALA A 113 7.62 -2.90 -0.69
N LEU A 114 8.47 -1.86 -0.80
CA LEU A 114 9.58 -1.67 0.12
C LEU A 114 9.10 -1.37 1.55
N CYS A 115 8.04 -0.57 1.72
CA CYS A 115 7.45 -0.37 3.05
C CYS A 115 7.07 -1.70 3.68
N ARG A 116 6.32 -2.55 2.96
CA ARG A 116 5.87 -3.85 3.49
C ARG A 116 7.02 -4.83 3.78
N LEU A 117 8.06 -4.83 2.94
CA LEU A 117 9.15 -5.80 3.05
C LEU A 117 10.24 -5.39 4.05
N ILE A 118 10.43 -4.09 4.27
CA ILE A 118 11.44 -3.57 5.20
C ILE A 118 10.84 -3.39 6.60
N LEU A 119 9.63 -2.85 6.71
CA LEU A 119 8.98 -2.54 8.00
C LEU A 119 8.16 -3.73 8.53
N ASP A 120 8.84 -4.83 8.81
CA ASP A 120 8.26 -6.04 9.42
C ASP A 120 7.61 -5.81 10.80
N ASN A 121 7.93 -4.68 11.45
CA ASN A 121 7.50 -4.29 12.79
C ASN A 121 6.46 -3.15 12.80
N VAL A 122 5.90 -2.80 11.65
CA VAL A 122 4.77 -1.86 11.50
C VAL A 122 3.58 -2.64 10.94
N GLU A 123 2.43 -2.53 11.60
CA GLU A 123 1.26 -3.37 11.31
C GLU A 123 0.69 -3.12 9.91
N HIS A 124 0.46 -1.85 9.58
CA HIS A 124 -0.24 -1.46 8.37
C HIS A 124 0.61 -0.60 7.43
N VAL A 125 0.43 -0.83 6.13
CA VAL A 125 0.96 0.03 5.07
C VAL A 125 -0.22 0.71 4.42
N ARG A 126 -0.28 2.04 4.55
CA ARG A 126 -1.40 2.84 4.10
C ARG A 126 -1.13 3.50 2.76
N CYS A 127 -2.07 3.36 1.83
CA CYS A 127 -2.12 4.17 0.62
C CYS A 127 -3.12 5.31 0.80
N ARG A 128 -2.62 6.54 0.71
CA ARG A 128 -3.46 7.74 0.64
C ARG A 128 -3.86 8.00 -0.80
N TRP A 129 -5.14 7.83 -1.15
CA TRP A 129 -5.58 8.04 -2.54
C TRP A 129 -5.50 9.50 -2.97
N ASP A 130 -5.52 10.45 -2.04
CA ASP A 130 -5.32 11.88 -2.35
C ASP A 130 -3.94 12.14 -2.97
N ASP A 131 -2.93 11.36 -2.58
CA ASP A 131 -1.54 11.51 -3.02
C ASP A 131 -1.23 10.66 -4.26
N HIS A 132 -1.90 9.51 -4.40
CA HIS A 132 -1.54 8.48 -5.40
C HIS A 132 -2.60 8.25 -6.48
N GLY A 133 -3.85 8.50 -6.14
CA GLY A 133 -5.01 8.16 -6.92
C GLY A 133 -5.58 6.77 -6.78
N LEU A 134 -6.81 6.63 -7.26
CA LEU A 134 -7.60 5.41 -7.11
C LEU A 134 -6.98 4.23 -7.87
N ASP A 135 -6.44 4.47 -9.06
CA ASP A 135 -5.73 3.44 -9.83
C ASP A 135 -4.52 2.89 -9.06
N VAL A 136 -3.67 3.79 -8.54
CA VAL A 136 -2.50 3.39 -7.76
C VAL A 136 -2.91 2.81 -6.41
N ALA A 137 -3.95 3.35 -5.76
CA ALA A 137 -4.47 2.83 -4.51
C ALA A 137 -4.96 1.39 -4.68
N GLN A 138 -5.73 1.09 -5.72
CA GLN A 138 -6.17 -0.26 -6.03
C GLN A 138 -5.01 -1.21 -6.30
N LEU A 139 -4.05 -0.78 -7.13
CA LEU A 139 -2.86 -1.59 -7.44
C LEU A 139 -1.97 -1.81 -6.20
N SER A 140 -1.87 -0.82 -5.32
CA SER A 140 -1.03 -0.87 -4.11
C SER A 140 -1.40 -2.01 -3.17
N LEU A 141 -2.67 -2.47 -3.18
CA LEU A 141 -3.14 -3.61 -2.41
C LEU A 141 -2.44 -4.92 -2.78
N ASN A 142 -1.98 -5.02 -4.04
CA ASN A 142 -1.16 -6.13 -4.54
C ASN A 142 0.35 -5.83 -4.44
N PHE A 143 0.73 -4.70 -3.88
CA PHE A 143 2.13 -4.27 -3.66
C PHE A 143 2.43 -4.00 -2.19
N GLY A 144 1.61 -4.49 -1.27
CA GLY A 144 1.93 -4.48 0.16
C GLY A 144 1.05 -3.59 1.03
N ALA A 145 0.22 -2.72 0.42
CA ALA A 145 -0.74 -1.93 1.15
C ALA A 145 -1.91 -2.80 1.65
N ASP A 146 -2.42 -2.46 2.83
CA ASP A 146 -3.61 -3.09 3.43
C ASP A 146 -4.57 -2.10 4.08
N ASP A 147 -4.22 -0.81 4.08
CA ASP A 147 -5.05 0.29 4.57
C ASP A 147 -5.17 1.36 3.49
N LEU A 148 -6.38 1.85 3.22
CA LEU A 148 -6.64 2.95 2.30
C LEU A 148 -7.20 4.15 3.05
N SER A 149 -6.74 5.36 2.73
CA SER A 149 -7.33 6.58 3.29
C SER A 149 -7.30 7.78 2.38
N GLY A 150 -8.10 8.78 2.72
CA GLY A 150 -8.12 10.06 2.04
C GLY A 150 -9.35 10.87 2.37
N GLY A 151 -9.36 12.09 1.86
CA GLY A 151 -10.40 13.08 2.14
C GLY A 151 -11.78 12.67 1.64
N VAL A 152 -12.80 13.23 2.30
CA VAL A 152 -14.20 13.13 1.88
C VAL A 152 -14.47 13.98 0.64
N THR A 153 -13.61 14.97 0.35
CA THR A 153 -13.69 15.76 -0.88
C THR A 153 -13.05 14.98 -2.03
N GLY A 154 -13.74 14.84 -3.16
CA GLY A 154 -13.37 13.94 -4.27
C GLY A 154 -11.88 13.93 -4.67
N TYR A 155 -11.42 12.78 -5.16
CA TYR A 155 -10.06 12.55 -5.62
C TYR A 155 -9.75 13.29 -6.94
N ARG A 156 -8.48 13.71 -7.12
CA ARG A 156 -7.97 14.31 -8.36
C ARG A 156 -7.35 13.26 -9.27
N SER A 157 -8.12 12.71 -10.20
CA SER A 157 -7.56 11.90 -11.29
C SER A 157 -6.47 12.65 -12.03
N THR A 158 -5.27 12.07 -12.06
CA THR A 158 -4.12 12.61 -12.82
C THR A 158 -4.19 12.28 -14.31
N HIS A 159 -5.15 11.42 -14.71
CA HIS A 159 -5.33 10.93 -16.07
C HIS A 159 -6.51 11.58 -16.82
N ASP A 160 -7.31 12.42 -16.15
CA ASP A 160 -8.43 13.10 -16.77
C ASP A 160 -7.98 14.48 -17.29
N ALA A 161 -7.92 14.64 -18.62
CA ALA A 161 -7.72 15.95 -19.25
C ALA A 161 -8.93 16.89 -19.04
N SER A 162 -9.98 16.43 -18.35
CA SER A 162 -11.29 17.06 -18.16
C SER A 162 -11.51 17.73 -16.80
N GLY A 163 -10.67 17.46 -15.80
CA GLY A 163 -10.74 18.10 -14.50
C GLY A 163 -11.76 17.49 -13.53
N ARG A 164 -11.25 17.18 -12.34
CA ARG A 164 -11.94 17.11 -11.03
C ARG A 164 -13.30 16.38 -11.05
N SER A 165 -13.30 15.13 -10.60
CA SER A 165 -14.50 14.64 -9.89
C SER A 165 -14.65 15.45 -8.61
N THR A 166 -15.66 16.33 -8.57
CA THR A 166 -16.01 17.13 -7.40
C THR A 166 -16.90 16.38 -6.41
N LYS A 167 -17.29 15.14 -6.75
CA LYS A 167 -18.14 14.32 -5.90
C LYS A 167 -17.30 13.63 -4.81
N PRO A 168 -17.73 13.69 -3.54
CA PRO A 168 -17.23 12.81 -2.50
C PRO A 168 -17.23 11.34 -2.93
N LEU A 169 -16.19 10.59 -2.55
CA LEU A 169 -16.19 9.14 -2.67
C LEU A 169 -17.10 8.55 -1.62
N GLU A 170 -18.07 7.76 -2.04
CA GLU A 170 -18.94 7.02 -1.12
C GLU A 170 -18.22 5.76 -0.59
N PRO A 171 -18.52 5.29 0.64
CA PRO A 171 -17.95 4.06 1.17
C PRO A 171 -18.14 2.84 0.25
N GLU A 172 -19.27 2.77 -0.45
CA GLU A 172 -19.57 1.73 -1.44
C GLU A 172 -18.58 1.72 -2.60
N GLU A 173 -18.15 2.90 -3.07
CA GLU A 173 -17.20 3.02 -4.19
C GLU A 173 -15.81 2.52 -3.77
N LEU A 174 -15.39 2.79 -2.53
CA LEU A 174 -14.14 2.26 -1.96
C LEU A 174 -14.22 0.75 -1.72
N ALA A 175 -15.37 0.26 -1.25
CA ALA A 175 -15.60 -1.16 -1.08
C ALA A 175 -15.52 -1.92 -2.42
N GLU A 176 -16.16 -1.39 -3.48
CA GLU A 176 -16.06 -1.93 -4.83
C GLU A 176 -14.61 -1.94 -5.34
N LEU A 177 -13.86 -0.85 -5.15
CA LEU A 177 -12.45 -0.77 -5.54
C LEU A 177 -11.60 -1.86 -4.89
N ILE A 178 -11.80 -2.09 -3.58
CA ILE A 178 -11.10 -3.11 -2.80
C ILE A 178 -11.51 -4.52 -3.24
N GLN A 179 -12.79 -4.76 -3.48
CA GLN A 179 -13.30 -6.04 -3.98
C GLN A 179 -12.77 -6.37 -5.37
N ASP A 180 -12.63 -5.35 -6.23
CA ASP A 180 -12.02 -5.47 -7.54
C ASP A 180 -10.54 -5.84 -7.47
N ALA A 181 -9.83 -5.36 -6.45
CA ALA A 181 -8.47 -5.82 -6.15
C ALA A 181 -8.42 -7.25 -5.57
N GLY A 182 -9.58 -7.82 -5.20
CA GLY A 182 -9.70 -9.17 -4.69
C GLY A 182 -9.62 -9.30 -3.17
N PHE A 183 -9.96 -8.25 -2.44
CA PHE A 183 -9.93 -8.24 -0.97
C PHE A 183 -11.30 -7.90 -0.35
N THR A 184 -11.45 -8.22 0.93
CA THR A 184 -12.66 -7.95 1.73
C THR A 184 -12.54 -6.56 2.40
N PRO A 185 -13.45 -5.60 2.10
CA PRO A 185 -13.36 -4.26 2.65
C PRO A 185 -13.88 -4.16 4.08
N ILE A 186 -13.12 -3.48 4.93
CA ILE A 186 -13.51 -3.12 6.30
C ILE A 186 -13.42 -1.60 6.46
N GLN A 187 -14.57 -0.93 6.61
CA GLN A 187 -14.58 0.49 6.94
C GLN A 187 -14.27 0.70 8.41
N ARG A 188 -13.31 1.58 8.68
CA ARG A 188 -12.96 2.07 10.01
C ARG A 188 -13.32 3.55 10.18
N ASP A 189 -13.46 3.98 11.42
CA ASP A 189 -13.48 5.39 11.79
C ASP A 189 -12.04 5.92 12.00
N ALA A 190 -11.92 7.22 12.28
CA ALA A 190 -10.64 7.89 12.50
C ALA A 190 -9.90 7.44 13.77
N ASP A 191 -10.58 6.73 14.68
CA ASP A 191 -10.01 6.15 15.90
C ASP A 191 -9.61 4.67 15.69
N GLY A 192 -9.85 4.12 14.49
CA GLY A 192 -9.55 2.73 14.12
C GLY A 192 -10.67 1.73 14.45
N GLY A 193 -11.82 2.19 14.96
CA GLY A 193 -12.99 1.37 15.25
C GLY A 193 -13.66 0.89 13.97
N VAL A 194 -14.11 -0.37 13.95
CA VAL A 194 -14.84 -0.92 12.80
C VAL A 194 -16.24 -0.29 12.73
N VAL A 195 -16.51 0.39 11.62
CA VAL A 195 -17.82 0.99 11.32
C VAL A 195 -18.69 0.00 10.56
N ARG A 196 -18.10 -0.67 9.54
CA ARG A 196 -18.83 -1.58 8.67
C ARG A 196 -17.90 -2.63 8.06
N GLU A 197 -18.34 -3.88 8.06
CA GLU A 197 -17.73 -4.94 7.27
C GLU A 197 -18.54 -5.11 5.98
N PHE A 198 -17.86 -5.12 4.84
CA PHE A 198 -18.49 -5.36 3.54
C PHE A 198 -18.35 -6.83 3.16
N GLU A 199 -19.18 -7.27 2.22
CA GLU A 199 -19.09 -8.62 1.67
C GLU A 199 -17.72 -8.88 1.02
N PRO A 200 -17.23 -10.13 1.06
CA PRO A 200 -16.01 -10.51 0.35
C PRO A 200 -16.20 -10.36 -1.18
N PRO A 201 -15.09 -10.26 -1.93
CA PRO A 201 -15.17 -10.16 -3.38
C PRO A 201 -15.75 -11.43 -3.99
N LEU A 202 -16.48 -11.28 -5.08
CA LEU A 202 -16.90 -12.44 -5.88
C LEU A 202 -15.68 -13.23 -6.37
N PRO A 203 -15.83 -14.55 -6.63
CA PRO A 203 -14.77 -15.37 -7.20
C PRO A 203 -14.15 -14.72 -8.43
N ALA A 204 -12.82 -14.82 -8.57
CA ALA A 204 -12.08 -14.16 -9.66
C ALA A 204 -12.60 -14.53 -11.06
N ALA A 205 -13.11 -15.75 -11.25
CA ALA A 205 -13.72 -16.19 -12.51
C ALA A 205 -14.96 -15.37 -12.89
N ILE A 206 -15.74 -14.91 -11.90
CA ILE A 206 -16.93 -14.08 -12.11
C ILE A 206 -16.49 -12.63 -12.33
N ARG A 207 -15.60 -12.08 -11.48
CA ARG A 207 -15.13 -10.70 -11.61
C ARG A 207 -14.43 -10.40 -12.93
N ARG A 208 -13.71 -11.39 -13.49
CA ARG A 208 -13.01 -11.25 -14.78
C ARG A 208 -13.91 -11.46 -16.00
N ALA A 209 -15.17 -11.84 -15.81
CA ALA A 209 -16.12 -11.99 -16.91
C ALA A 209 -16.57 -10.63 -17.46
N GLU A 210 -16.51 -9.58 -16.64
CA GLU A 210 -16.84 -8.21 -17.01
C GLU A 210 -15.61 -7.31 -16.87
N PRO A 211 -15.38 -6.34 -17.78
CA PRO A 211 -14.33 -5.36 -17.59
C PRO A 211 -14.56 -4.55 -16.31
N GLN A 212 -13.52 -4.40 -15.51
CA GLN A 212 -13.58 -3.57 -14.30
C GLN A 212 -13.81 -2.10 -14.66
N LYS A 213 -14.47 -1.39 -13.75
CA LYS A 213 -14.64 0.06 -13.84
C LYS A 213 -13.25 0.71 -13.88
N VAL A 214 -13.05 1.63 -14.80
CA VAL A 214 -11.87 2.50 -14.78
C VAL A 214 -12.16 3.63 -13.80
N TRP A 215 -11.33 3.75 -12.77
CA TRP A 215 -11.46 4.76 -11.71
C TRP A 215 -10.87 6.10 -12.19
N ALA A 216 -11.46 6.66 -13.26
CA ALA A 216 -11.09 7.94 -13.86
C ALA A 216 -11.87 9.12 -13.28
#